data_AF-U1Q831-F1
#
_entry.id   AF-U1Q831-F1
#
_cell.length_a   1.000
_cell.length_b   1.000
_cell.length_c   1.000
_cell.angle_alpha   90.00
_cell.angle_beta   90.00
_cell.angle_gamma   90.00
#
_symmetry.space_group_name_H-M   'P 1'
#
loop_
_entity.id
_entity.type
_entity.pdbx_description
1 polymer ?
#
loop_
_entity_poly.entity_id
_entity_poly.type
_entity_poly.pdbx_seq_one_letter_code
_entity_poly.pdbx_strand_id
1 'polypeptide(L)'
;MNPFVRKVRTASGATAVQIVSKSGGVRRIVEHLGSAHDETEVAALLEVGRQRIAAWQGQGMLDLESLDPAPGRTGLVGATVVSKRSALLWEVLHGAYTCLDLGDATGGDRAFEQ
;
A
#
# COMPACT_ATOMS: atom_id res chain seq x y z
N MET A 1 0.36 -2.64 15.00
CA MET A 1 1.24 -1.48 14.72
C MET A 1 1.30 -1.27 13.23
N ASN A 2 1.30 -0.04 12.69
CA ASN A 2 1.47 0.22 11.26
C ASN A 2 2.85 0.86 11.00
N PRO A 3 3.93 0.06 10.93
CA PRO A 3 5.27 0.55 10.67
C PRO A 3 5.51 0.83 9.18
N PHE A 4 6.31 1.84 8.89
CA PHE A 4 6.77 2.17 7.54
C PHE A 4 8.19 2.76 7.59
N VAL A 5 8.93 2.61 6.48
CA VAL A 5 10.26 3.19 6.33
C VAL A 5 10.14 4.66 5.91
N ARG A 6 10.93 5.55 6.51
CA ARG A 6 11.08 6.94 6.08
C ARG A 6 12.54 7.29 5.83
N LYS A 7 12.74 8.29 4.96
CA LYS A 7 14.02 8.93 4.67
C LYS A 7 14.03 10.34 5.25
N VAL A 8 15.13 10.74 5.89
CA VAL A 8 15.31 12.08 6.45
C VAL A 8 16.68 12.60 6.03
N ARG A 9 16.74 13.77 5.39
CA ARG A 9 18.03 14.43 5.11
C ARG A 9 18.55 15.07 6.39
N THR A 10 19.80 14.77 6.73
CA THR A 10 20.49 15.31 7.91
C THR A 10 21.27 16.57 7.54
N ALA A 11 21.65 17.36 8.54
CA ALA A 11 22.48 18.56 8.34
C ALA A 11 23.86 18.26 7.74
N SER A 12 24.36 17.02 7.88
CA SER A 12 25.63 16.56 7.30
C SER A 12 25.52 16.16 5.82
N GLY A 13 24.34 16.24 5.22
CA GLY A 13 24.09 15.81 3.83
C GLY A 13 23.74 14.32 3.69
N ALA A 14 23.92 13.52 4.73
CA ALA A 14 23.50 12.12 4.74
C ALA A 14 21.96 11.96 4.69
N THR A 15 21.50 10.80 4.25
CA THR A 15 20.11 10.38 4.35
C THR A 15 19.99 9.34 5.46
N ALA A 16 19.36 9.72 6.57
CA ALA A 16 18.98 8.80 7.62
C ALA A 16 17.75 7.98 7.20
N VAL A 17 17.83 6.67 7.35
CA VAL A 17 16.73 5.74 7.13
C VAL A 17 16.23 5.23 8.48
N GLN A 18 14.92 5.28 8.68
CA GLN A 18 14.27 4.97 9.96
C GLN A 18 12.97 4.20 9.72
N ILE A 19 12.64 3.31 10.65
CA ILE A 19 11.32 2.71 10.74
C ILE A 19 10.49 3.52 11.74
N VAL A 20 9.30 3.95 11.32
CA VAL A 20 8.39 4.75 12.13
C VAL A 20 7.05 4.05 12.18
N SER A 21 6.38 4.14 13.33
CA SER A 21 4.99 3.73 13.47
C SER A 21 4.09 4.95 13.69
N LYS A 22 2.87 4.88 13.16
CA LYS A 22 1.81 5.84 13.47
C LYS A 22 0.71 5.15 14.27
N SER A 23 0.38 5.69 15.44
CA SER A 23 -0.74 5.24 16.27
C SER A 23 -1.39 6.42 16.99
N GLY A 24 -2.72 6.51 16.95
CA GLY A 24 -3.47 7.59 17.60
C GLY A 24 -3.05 9.00 17.14
N GLY A 25 -2.72 9.18 15.85
CA GLY A 25 -2.23 10.45 15.31
C GLY A 25 -0.76 10.78 15.62
N VAL A 26 -0.13 10.07 16.56
CA VAL A 26 1.25 10.28 16.97
C VAL A 26 2.20 9.41 16.13
N ARG A 27 3.31 10.00 15.68
CA ARG A 27 4.41 9.29 15.01
C ARG A 27 5.51 8.99 16.03
N ARG A 28 5.95 7.73 16.09
CA ARG A 28 7.08 7.30 16.94
C ARG A 28 8.15 6.61 16.10
N ILE A 29 9.40 6.97 16.34
CA ILE A 29 10.53 6.26 15.75
C ILE A 29 10.62 4.91 16.46
N VAL A 30 10.57 3.85 15.68
CA VAL A 30 10.66 2.47 16.16
C VAL A 30 12.11 2.03 16.15
N GLU A 31 12.78 2.29 15.03
CA GLU A 31 14.17 1.87 14.83
C GLU A 31 14.89 2.86 13.90
N HIS A 32 16.16 3.14 14.19
CA HIS A 32 17.05 3.87 13.29
C HIS A 32 17.97 2.88 12.60
N LEU A 33 17.85 2.77 11.27
CA LEU A 33 18.58 1.76 10.50
C LEU A 33 19.99 2.22 10.12
N GLY A 34 20.21 3.52 10.01
CA GLY A 34 21.50 4.11 9.68
C GLY A 34 21.36 5.40 8.88
N SER A 35 22.50 5.96 8.48
CA SER A 35 22.59 7.11 7.58
C SER A 35 23.56 6.81 6.45
N ALA A 36 23.20 7.22 5.24
CA ALA A 36 23.93 6.91 4.01
C ALA A 36 24.23 8.18 3.21
N HIS A 37 25.38 8.23 2.55
CA HIS A 37 25.79 9.41 1.76
C HIS A 37 25.48 9.27 0.27
N ASP A 38 25.32 8.05 -0.22
CA ASP A 38 24.97 7.75 -1.61
C ASP A 38 23.61 7.04 -1.73
N GLU A 39 23.10 6.96 -2.95
CA GLU A 39 21.79 6.37 -3.22
C GLU A 39 21.78 4.85 -3.09
N THR A 40 22.92 4.19 -3.33
CA THR A 40 23.06 2.73 -3.25
C THR A 40 22.96 2.22 -1.82
N GLU A 41 23.66 2.87 -0.89
CA GLU A 41 23.58 2.64 0.55
C GLU A 41 22.17 2.95 1.07
N VAL A 42 21.53 4.03 0.59
CA VAL A 42 20.14 4.32 0.93
C VAL A 42 19.21 3.20 0.46
N ALA A 43 19.39 2.68 -0.75
CA ALA A 43 18.59 1.57 -1.27
C ALA A 43 18.76 0.30 -0.42
N ALA A 44 19.99 -0.02 -0.02
CA ALA A 44 20.27 -1.14 0.88
C ALA A 44 19.58 -0.97 2.24
N LEU A 45 19.65 0.22 2.85
CA LEU A 45 18.98 0.51 4.12
C LEU A 45 17.45 0.47 4.00
N LEU A 46 16.89 0.90 2.87
CA LEU A 46 15.45 0.77 2.60
C LEU A 46 15.04 -0.70 2.55
N GLU A 47 15.85 -1.54 1.92
CA GLU A 47 15.55 -2.97 1.78
C GLU A 47 15.62 -3.70 3.12
N VAL A 48 16.66 -3.43 3.92
CA VAL A 48 16.72 -3.88 5.32
C VAL A 48 15.49 -3.45 6.11
N GLY A 49 15.02 -2.20 5.91
CA GLY A 49 13.82 -1.70 6.55
C GLY A 49 12.55 -2.44 6.15
N ARG A 50 12.39 -2.81 4.87
CA ARG A 50 11.26 -3.62 4.38
C ARG A 50 11.30 -5.02 4.99
N GLN A 51 12.46 -5.66 4.97
CA GLN A 51 12.67 -6.99 5.57
C GLN A 51 12.30 -7.02 7.05
N ARG A 52 12.71 -5.99 7.80
CA ARG A 52 12.40 -5.84 9.24
C ARG A 52 10.89 -5.73 9.48
N ILE A 53 10.21 -4.92 8.68
CA ILE A 53 8.75 -4.71 8.79
C ILE A 53 7.99 -6.00 8.46
N ALA A 54 8.38 -6.66 7.36
CA ALA A 54 7.81 -7.93 6.92
C ALA A 54 7.92 -8.99 8.04
N ALA A 55 9.11 -9.13 8.64
CA ALA A 55 9.35 -10.02 9.77
C ALA A 55 8.43 -9.72 10.98
N TRP A 56 8.24 -8.44 11.33
CA TRP A 56 7.32 -8.06 12.43
C TRP A 56 5.85 -8.33 12.13
N GLN A 57 5.45 -8.30 10.85
CA GLN A 57 4.07 -8.52 10.44
C GLN A 57 3.76 -10.01 10.21
N GLY A 58 4.73 -10.90 10.43
CA GLY A 58 4.59 -12.32 10.10
C GLY A 58 4.44 -12.57 8.59
N GLN A 59 4.72 -11.55 7.77
CA GLN A 59 4.77 -11.67 6.33
C GLN A 59 6.19 -12.07 5.98
N GLY A 60 6.43 -13.36 5.74
CA GLY A 60 7.71 -13.80 5.21
C GLY A 60 8.02 -13.09 3.89
N MET A 61 9.31 -12.87 3.60
CA MET A 61 9.73 -12.39 2.27
C MET A 61 9.25 -13.42 1.24
N LEU A 62 8.40 -13.00 0.32
CA LEU A 62 8.04 -13.82 -0.83
C LEU A 62 9.17 -13.68 -1.84
N ASP A 63 9.95 -14.75 -2.04
CA ASP A 63 10.93 -14.83 -3.11
C ASP A 63 10.19 -15.02 -4.44
N LEU A 64 9.75 -13.90 -5.01
CA LEU A 64 9.07 -13.85 -6.30
C LEU A 64 10.07 -13.83 -7.47
N GLU A 65 11.37 -13.71 -7.20
CA GLU A 65 12.42 -13.73 -8.23
C GLU A 65 12.73 -15.15 -8.69
N SER A 66 12.51 -16.16 -7.83
CA SER A 66 12.60 -17.59 -8.18
C SER A 66 11.37 -18.14 -8.92
N LEU A 67 10.31 -17.35 -9.11
CA LEU A 67 9.18 -17.77 -9.92
C LEU A 67 9.54 -17.60 -11.40
N ASP A 68 9.84 -18.70 -12.08
CA ASP A 68 9.94 -18.70 -13.54
C ASP A 68 8.70 -18.01 -14.11
N PRO A 69 8.84 -17.03 -15.02
CA PRO A 69 7.71 -16.37 -15.63
C PRO A 69 6.93 -17.41 -16.42
N ALA A 70 5.85 -17.93 -15.83
CA ALA A 70 4.89 -18.75 -16.56
C ALA A 70 4.45 -17.93 -17.80
N PRO A 71 4.47 -18.50 -19.02
CA PRO A 71 4.11 -17.76 -20.22
C PRO A 71 2.71 -17.17 -20.05
N GLY A 72 2.62 -15.84 -20.03
CA GLY A 72 1.39 -15.08 -19.78
C GLY A 72 1.35 -14.29 -18.47
N ARG A 73 2.35 -14.41 -17.58
CA ARG A 73 2.50 -13.52 -16.41
C ARG A 73 3.66 -12.56 -16.63
N THR A 74 3.35 -11.33 -17.05
CA THR A 74 4.26 -10.20 -16.89
C THR A 74 4.63 -10.08 -15.41
N GLY A 75 5.93 -9.87 -15.15
CA GLY A 75 6.52 -9.94 -13.81
C GLY A 75 5.71 -9.19 -12.75
N LEU A 76 5.66 -9.77 -11.55
CA LEU A 76 5.01 -9.21 -10.36
C LEU A 76 5.74 -7.97 -9.82
N VAL A 77 6.12 -7.04 -10.70
CA VAL A 77 6.50 -5.68 -10.32
C VAL A 77 5.21 -4.96 -9.96
N GLY A 78 4.90 -4.97 -8.65
CA GLY A 78 3.91 -4.10 -8.02
C GLY A 78 2.51 -4.18 -8.63
N ALA A 79 1.73 -5.18 -8.21
CA ALA A 79 0.29 -5.16 -8.46
C ALA A 79 -0.31 -3.86 -7.90
N THR A 80 -0.61 -2.92 -8.80
CA THR A 80 -1.19 -1.64 -8.43
C THR A 80 -2.69 -1.81 -8.37
N VAL A 81 -3.28 -1.49 -7.23
CA VAL A 81 -4.74 -1.47 -7.08
C VAL A 81 -5.28 -0.32 -7.95
N VAL A 82 -5.87 -0.67 -9.09
CA VAL A 82 -6.43 0.30 -10.06
C VAL A 82 -7.72 0.94 -9.55
N SER A 83 -8.49 0.21 -8.72
CA SER A 83 -9.72 0.72 -8.10
C SER A 83 -10.06 0.00 -6.80
N LYS A 84 -10.88 0.64 -5.97
CA LYS A 84 -11.49 0.04 -4.78
C LYS A 84 -12.99 0.30 -4.82
N ARG A 85 -13.81 -0.71 -4.55
CA ARG A 85 -15.25 -0.57 -4.40
C ARG A 85 -15.71 -1.12 -3.06
N SER A 86 -16.64 -0.43 -2.40
CA SER A 86 -17.27 -0.93 -1.17
C SER A 86 -18.52 -1.71 -1.55
N ALA A 87 -18.43 -3.05 -1.54
CA ALA A 87 -19.54 -3.92 -1.95
C ALA A 87 -20.80 -3.70 -1.12
N LEU A 88 -20.67 -3.62 0.21
CA LEU A 88 -21.80 -3.41 1.11
C LEU A 88 -22.47 -2.04 0.89
N LEU A 89 -21.68 -0.99 0.68
CA LEU A 89 -22.24 0.34 0.40
C LEU A 89 -23.03 0.32 -0.93
N TRP A 90 -22.47 -0.33 -1.95
CA TRP A 90 -23.13 -0.48 -3.24
C TRP A 90 -24.44 -1.24 -3.11
N GLU A 91 -24.44 -2.38 -2.42
CA GLU A 91 -25.63 -3.21 -2.20
C GLU A 91 -26.76 -2.42 -1.50
N VAL A 92 -26.42 -1.63 -0.47
CA VAL A 92 -27.40 -0.81 0.26
C VAL A 92 -27.98 0.29 -0.62
N LEU A 93 -27.13 1.04 -1.34
CA LEU A 93 -27.58 2.12 -2.21
C LEU A 93 -28.42 1.59 -3.38
N HIS A 94 -27.98 0.52 -4.01
CA HIS A 94 -28.69 -0.14 -5.09
C HIS A 94 -30.03 -0.72 -4.60
N GLY A 95 -30.08 -1.30 -3.40
CA GLY A 95 -31.32 -1.76 -2.78
C GLY A 95 -32.32 -0.63 -2.54
N ALA A 96 -31.87 0.53 -2.06
CA ALA A 96 -32.74 1.70 -1.90
C ALA A 96 -33.23 2.23 -3.26
N TYR A 97 -32.36 2.24 -4.27
CA TYR A 97 -32.68 2.69 -5.63
C TYR A 97 -33.80 1.84 -6.26
N THR A 98 -33.74 0.51 -6.11
CA THR A 98 -34.78 -0.39 -6.60
C THR A 98 -36.05 -0.32 -5.77
N CYS A 99 -35.95 -0.22 -4.44
CA CYS A 99 -37.13 -0.06 -3.57
C CYS A 99 -37.92 1.22 -3.84
N LEU A 100 -37.24 2.28 -4.29
CA LEU A 100 -37.86 3.56 -4.64
C LEU A 100 -38.26 3.66 -6.12
N ASP A 101 -38.06 2.60 -6.91
CA ASP A 101 -38.38 2.54 -8.33
C ASP A 101 -37.75 3.67 -9.17
N LEU A 102 -36.52 4.05 -8.79
CA LEU A 102 -35.81 5.14 -9.46
C LEU A 102 -35.35 4.74 -10.87
N GLY A 103 -35.29 3.44 -11.18
CA GLY A 103 -35.06 2.93 -12.52
C GLY A 103 -36.12 3.41 -13.51
N ASP A 104 -37.40 3.28 -13.14
CA ASP A 104 -38.50 3.76 -13.97
C ASP A 104 -38.58 5.29 -13.97
N ALA A 105 -38.33 5.94 -12.82
CA ALA A 105 -38.33 7.40 -12.72
C ALA A 105 -37.25 8.07 -13.59
N THR A 106 -36.12 7.40 -13.82
CA THR A 106 -35.02 7.87 -14.68
C THR A 106 -35.15 7.40 -16.12
N GLY A 107 -36.21 6.66 -16.48
CA GLY A 107 -36.38 6.11 -17.82
C GLY A 107 -35.35 5.03 -18.18
N GLY A 108 -34.80 4.32 -17.18
CA GLY A 108 -33.80 3.27 -17.35
C GLY A 108 -32.38 3.78 -17.62
N ASP A 109 -32.08 5.03 -17.26
CA ASP A 109 -30.73 5.58 -17.43
C ASP A 109 -29.73 4.87 -16.49
N ARG A 110 -28.83 4.09 -17.09
CA ARG A 110 -27.82 3.32 -16.38
C ARG A 110 -26.72 4.20 -15.78
N ALA A 111 -26.65 5.49 -16.12
CA ALA A 111 -25.69 6.41 -15.53
C ALA A 111 -25.79 6.49 -14.00
N PHE A 112 -26.99 6.23 -13.45
CA PHE A 112 -27.27 6.24 -12.02
C PHE A 112 -26.95 4.91 -11.31
N GLU A 113 -26.53 3.88 -12.05
CA GLU A 113 -26.21 2.53 -11.55
C GLU A 113 -24.71 2.16 -11.65
N GLN A 114 -23.79 3.15 -11.68
CA GLN A 114 -22.34 2.94 -11.89
C GLN A 114 -21.47 3.28 -10.68
#